data_AF-A0A074W752-F1
#
_entry.id   AF-A0A074W752-F1
#
_cell.length_a   1.000
_cell.length_b   1.000
_cell.length_c   1.000
_cell.angle_alpha   90.00
_cell.angle_beta   90.00
_cell.angle_gamma   90.00
#
_symmetry.space_group_name_H-M   'P 1'
#
loop_
_entity.id
_entity.type
_entity.pdbx_description
1 polymer ?
#
loop_
_entity_poly.entity_id
_entity_poly.type
_entity_poly.pdbx_seq_one_letter_code
_entity_poly.pdbx_strand_id
1 'polypeptide(L)'
;TPSLECLNDEERLLVTLKEDEALPWKEIAARFSNQLGQSITVATLQMRYLRLRQKFRNWEERDIEALRQAYEYWEKCKWDIISAKVSRNRLYDLNDVSNSLFQMLEFGVEEKWPSRLCARKWADI
;
A
#
# COMPACT_ATOMS: atom_id res chain seq x y z
N THR A 1 -11.37 16.55 4.57
CA THR A 1 -11.61 15.70 3.39
C THR A 1 -11.77 16.59 2.18
N PRO A 2 -11.16 16.28 1.02
CA PRO A 2 -11.40 17.07 -0.20
C PRO A 2 -12.88 16.98 -0.54
N SER A 3 -13.55 18.12 -0.63
CA SER A 3 -14.97 18.21 -0.99
C SER A 3 -15.17 17.72 -2.42
N LEU A 4 -16.29 17.01 -2.68
CA LEU A 4 -16.75 16.61 -4.02
C LEU A 4 -16.91 17.81 -4.98
N GLU A 5 -16.94 19.04 -4.44
CA GLU A 5 -17.01 20.29 -5.20
C GLU A 5 -15.81 20.49 -6.15
N CYS A 6 -14.68 19.83 -5.93
CA CYS A 6 -13.50 19.92 -6.80
C CYS A 6 -13.52 18.96 -8.01
N LEU A 7 -14.58 18.16 -8.19
CA LEU A 7 -14.73 17.29 -9.35
C LEU A 7 -15.18 18.08 -10.58
N ASN A 8 -14.55 17.81 -11.71
CA ASN A 8 -15.08 18.25 -13.00
C ASN A 8 -16.31 17.40 -13.41
N ASP A 9 -17.04 17.84 -14.43
CA ASP A 9 -18.30 17.21 -14.85
C ASP A 9 -18.11 15.74 -15.30
N GLU A 10 -17.00 15.42 -15.97
CA GLU A 10 -16.66 14.05 -16.37
C GLU A 10 -16.43 13.14 -15.16
N GLU A 11 -15.75 13.62 -14.13
CA GLU A 11 -15.45 12.85 -12.93
C GLU A 11 -16.72 12.61 -12.10
N ARG A 12 -17.62 13.60 -12.01
CA ARG A 12 -18.94 13.42 -11.36
C ARG A 12 -19.76 12.38 -12.08
N LEU A 13 -19.85 12.48 -13.40
CA LEU A 13 -20.55 11.50 -14.23
C LEU A 13 -19.98 10.09 -14.04
N LEU A 14 -18.65 9.94 -14.02
CA LEU A 14 -18.00 8.65 -13.84
C LEU A 14 -18.37 7.99 -12.50
N VAL A 15 -18.41 8.79 -11.42
CA VAL A 15 -18.78 8.30 -10.09
C VAL A 15 -20.26 7.90 -10.05
N THR A 16 -21.17 8.74 -10.54
CA THR A 16 -22.61 8.44 -10.56
C THR A 16 -22.92 7.17 -11.36
N LEU A 17 -22.37 7.04 -12.57
CA LEU A 17 -22.60 5.84 -13.39
C LEU A 17 -22.08 4.56 -12.72
N LYS A 18 -21.01 4.66 -11.93
CA LYS A 18 -20.35 3.50 -11.33
C LYS A 18 -20.88 3.13 -9.95
N GLU A 19 -21.21 4.11 -9.10
CA GLU A 19 -21.67 3.90 -7.73
C GLU A 19 -23.20 3.90 -7.62
N ASP A 20 -23.86 4.90 -8.22
CA ASP A 20 -25.31 5.10 -8.06
C ASP A 20 -26.10 4.24 -9.04
N GLU A 21 -25.71 4.23 -10.33
CA GLU A 21 -26.35 3.41 -11.37
C GLU A 21 -25.75 2.00 -11.46
N ALA A 22 -24.63 1.74 -10.79
CA ALA A 22 -23.93 0.44 -10.77
C ALA A 22 -23.65 -0.19 -12.14
N LEU A 23 -23.41 0.62 -13.18
CA LEU A 23 -23.23 0.14 -14.55
C LEU A 23 -21.92 -0.64 -14.73
N PRO A 24 -21.90 -1.62 -15.67
CA PRO A 24 -20.67 -2.31 -16.02
C PRO A 24 -19.74 -1.36 -16.80
N TRP A 25 -18.43 -1.53 -16.58
CA TRP A 25 -17.40 -0.70 -17.23
C TRP A 25 -17.52 -0.59 -18.75
N LYS A 26 -17.96 -1.65 -19.41
CA LYS A 26 -18.15 -1.66 -20.88
C LYS A 26 -19.22 -0.67 -21.33
N GLU A 27 -20.31 -0.56 -20.58
CA GLU A 27 -21.39 0.37 -20.90
C GLU A 27 -20.99 1.82 -20.60
N ILE A 28 -20.29 2.04 -19.48
CA ILE A 28 -19.72 3.35 -19.15
C ILE A 28 -18.75 3.79 -20.25
N ALA A 29 -17.86 2.91 -20.71
CA ALA A 29 -16.94 3.19 -21.81
C ALA A 29 -17.65 3.57 -23.11
N ALA A 30 -18.74 2.89 -23.45
CA ALA A 30 -19.56 3.23 -24.62
C ALA A 30 -20.19 4.63 -24.47
N ARG A 31 -20.77 4.96 -23.31
CA ARG A 31 -21.36 6.29 -23.05
C ARG A 31 -20.31 7.40 -23.17
N PHE A 32 -19.15 7.24 -22.53
CA PHE A 32 -18.04 8.19 -22.61
C PHE A 32 -17.51 8.34 -24.04
N SER A 33 -17.40 7.24 -24.78
CA SER A 33 -16.92 7.29 -26.16
C SER A 33 -17.87 8.03 -27.09
N ASN A 34 -19.19 7.83 -26.89
CA ASN A 34 -20.22 8.54 -27.64
C ASN A 34 -20.26 10.04 -27.32
N GLN A 35 -20.08 10.42 -26.05
CA GLN A 35 -20.10 11.83 -25.64
C GLN A 35 -18.85 12.60 -26.11
N LEU A 36 -17.67 11.99 -26.04
CA LEU A 36 -16.41 12.66 -26.36
C LEU A 36 -16.01 12.52 -27.84
N GLY A 37 -16.72 11.70 -28.61
CA GLY A 37 -16.38 11.40 -30.00
C GLY A 37 -15.03 10.69 -30.16
N GLN A 38 -14.52 10.05 -29.10
CA GLN A 38 -13.22 9.37 -29.05
C GLN A 38 -13.36 8.02 -28.36
N SER A 39 -12.60 7.02 -28.79
CA SER A 39 -12.64 5.70 -28.16
C SER A 39 -12.01 5.73 -26.76
N ILE A 40 -12.83 5.70 -25.72
CA ILE A 40 -12.38 5.56 -24.34
C ILE A 40 -12.34 4.07 -23.98
N THR A 41 -11.17 3.60 -23.55
CA THR A 41 -11.01 2.21 -23.12
C THR A 41 -11.50 2.02 -21.69
N VAL A 42 -11.94 0.81 -21.37
CA VAL A 42 -12.29 0.39 -20.00
C VAL A 42 -11.13 0.61 -19.04
N ALA A 43 -9.90 0.29 -19.45
CA ALA A 43 -8.70 0.45 -18.62
C ALA A 43 -8.48 1.93 -18.25
N THR A 44 -8.66 2.85 -19.20
CA THR A 44 -8.57 4.30 -18.95
C THR A 44 -9.57 4.74 -17.87
N LEU A 45 -10.84 4.30 -17.97
CA LEU A 45 -11.87 4.65 -16.99
C LEU A 45 -11.61 4.02 -15.62
N GLN A 46 -11.18 2.76 -15.58
CA GLN A 46 -10.81 2.09 -14.34
C GLN A 46 -9.68 2.83 -13.62
N MET A 47 -8.65 3.27 -14.35
CA MET A 47 -7.55 4.04 -13.77
C MET A 47 -7.99 5.43 -13.30
N ARG A 48 -8.85 6.13 -14.06
CA ARG A 48 -9.43 7.40 -13.63
C ARG A 48 -10.24 7.23 -12.34
N TYR A 49 -11.13 6.26 -12.29
CA TYR A 49 -11.95 5.98 -11.11
C TYR A 49 -11.12 5.52 -9.91
N LEU A 50 -10.09 4.70 -10.10
CA LEU A 50 -9.15 4.32 -9.03
C LEU A 50 -8.50 5.55 -8.40
N ARG A 51 -8.01 6.49 -9.22
CA ARG A 51 -7.40 7.73 -8.75
C ARG A 51 -8.41 8.61 -8.00
N LEU A 52 -9.66 8.68 -8.48
CA LEU A 52 -10.73 9.38 -7.78
C LEU A 52 -10.98 8.76 -6.40
N ARG A 53 -11.16 7.44 -6.31
CA ARG A 53 -11.32 6.76 -5.02
C ARG A 53 -10.17 6.99 -4.06
N GLN A 54 -8.93 7.04 -4.56
CA GLN A 54 -7.77 7.35 -3.74
C GLN A 54 -7.78 8.80 -3.24
N LYS A 55 -8.10 9.76 -4.13
CA LYS A 55 -8.21 11.19 -3.80
C LYS A 55 -9.27 11.45 -2.73
N PHE A 56 -10.41 10.76 -2.82
CA PHE A 56 -11.54 10.89 -1.90
C PHE A 56 -11.62 9.77 -0.88
N ARG A 57 -10.50 9.05 -0.63
CA ARG A 57 -10.48 8.03 0.41
C ARG A 57 -10.78 8.71 1.75
N ASN A 58 -11.93 8.36 2.32
CA ASN A 58 -12.26 8.71 3.68
C ASN A 58 -11.54 7.71 4.58
N TRP A 59 -10.63 8.20 5.42
CA TRP A 59 -10.02 7.39 6.46
C TRP A 59 -11.04 7.27 7.59
N GLU A 60 -11.51 6.05 7.85
CA GLU A 60 -12.36 5.80 9.00
C GLU A 60 -11.53 5.86 10.28
N GLU A 61 -12.19 6.11 11.42
CA GLU A 61 -11.53 6.07 12.74
C GLU A 61 -10.78 4.76 12.96
N ARG A 62 -11.34 3.63 12.48
CA ARG A 62 -10.70 2.31 12.53
C ARG A 62 -9.42 2.24 11.69
N ASP A 63 -9.38 2.89 10.53
CA ASP A 63 -8.16 2.92 9.69
C ASP A 63 -7.05 3.70 10.38
N ILE A 64 -7.41 4.83 11.00
CA ILE A 64 -6.47 5.70 11.74
C ILE A 64 -5.93 4.97 12.97
N GLU A 65 -6.80 4.32 13.72
CA GLU A 65 -6.43 3.56 14.91
C GLU A 65 -5.56 2.35 14.56
N ALA A 66 -5.87 1.62 13.49
CA ALA A 66 -5.02 0.54 13.00
C ALA A 66 -3.62 1.06 12.58
N LEU A 67 -3.56 2.21 11.91
CA LEU A 67 -2.30 2.86 11.54
C LEU A 67 -1.49 3.24 12.78
N ARG A 68 -2.14 3.82 13.79
CA ARG A 68 -1.51 4.20 15.05
C ARG A 68 -0.93 2.99 15.77
N GLN A 69 -1.70 1.91 15.91
CA GLN A 69 -1.23 0.67 16.54
C GLN A 69 -0.04 0.07 15.79
N ALA A 70 -0.08 0.04 14.45
CA ALA A 70 1.03 -0.44 13.64
C ALA A 70 2.29 0.41 13.84
N TYR A 71 2.14 1.74 13.90
CA TYR A 71 3.25 2.66 14.15
C TYR A 71 3.84 2.47 15.56
N GLU A 72 3.00 2.43 16.60
CA GLU A 72 3.45 2.21 17.98
C GLU A 72 4.16 0.86 18.15
N TYR A 73 3.67 -0.19 17.48
CA TYR A 73 4.36 -1.48 17.43
C TYR A 73 5.72 -1.37 16.75
N TRP A 74 5.76 -0.75 15.56
CA TRP A 74 7.02 -0.54 14.85
C TRP A 74 8.00 0.26 15.71
N GLU A 75 7.58 1.33 16.38
CA GLU A 75 8.47 2.15 17.20
C GLU A 75 9.11 1.34 18.34
N LYS A 76 8.33 0.48 19.00
CA LYS A 76 8.79 -0.41 20.07
C LYS A 76 9.76 -1.48 19.58
N CYS A 77 9.53 -2.01 18.37
CA CYS A 77 10.25 -3.17 17.82
C CYS A 77 11.18 -2.85 16.64
N LYS A 78 11.37 -1.57 16.27
CA LYS A 78 12.10 -1.18 15.06
C LYS A 78 13.51 -1.75 15.00
N TRP A 79 14.18 -1.82 16.15
CA TRP A 79 15.53 -2.36 16.24
C TRP A 79 15.58 -3.87 16.11
N ASP A 80 14.54 -4.58 16.55
CA ASP A 80 14.40 -6.02 16.33
C ASP A 80 14.13 -6.31 14.85
N ILE A 81 13.28 -5.49 14.21
CA ILE A 81 13.01 -5.56 12.77
C ILE A 81 14.28 -5.31 11.97
N ILE A 82 15.02 -4.24 12.31
CA ILE A 82 16.30 -3.91 11.67
C ILE A 82 17.34 -5.01 11.90
N SER A 83 17.48 -5.51 13.12
CA SER A 83 18.38 -6.62 13.46
C SER A 83 18.12 -7.86 12.59
N ALA A 84 16.85 -8.24 12.44
CA ALA A 84 16.45 -9.39 11.64
C ALA A 84 16.71 -9.21 10.14
N LYS A 85 16.65 -7.97 9.64
CA LYS A 85 16.87 -7.62 8.23
C LYS A 85 18.36 -7.50 7.88
N VAL A 86 19.14 -6.92 8.79
CA VAL A 86 20.56 -6.65 8.57
C VAL A 86 21.39 -7.93 8.73
N SER A 87 21.05 -8.78 9.70
CA SER A 87 21.85 -9.95 10.07
C SER A 87 21.16 -11.30 9.82
N ARG A 88 21.95 -12.37 9.72
CA ARG A 88 21.44 -13.75 9.71
C ARG A 88 20.79 -14.11 11.06
N ASN A 89 19.47 -14.13 11.16
CA ASN A 89 18.81 -14.60 12.38
C ASN A 89 18.85 -16.14 12.43
N ARG A 90 19.89 -16.74 13.04
CA ARG A 90 19.98 -18.21 13.24
C ARG A 90 19.03 -18.71 14.35
N LEU A 91 17.83 -18.17 14.44
CA LEU A 91 16.83 -18.53 15.44
C LEU A 91 15.56 -19.01 14.75
N TYR A 92 15.73 -19.99 13.86
CA TYR A 92 14.68 -20.91 13.45
C TYR A 92 15.23 -22.31 13.70
N ASP A 93 14.37 -23.12 14.30
CA ASP A 93 14.55 -24.49 14.74
C ASP A 93 15.49 -25.32 13.84
N LEU A 94 16.42 -26.07 14.44
CA LEU A 94 17.39 -26.95 13.78
C LEU A 94 16.73 -28.13 13.02
N ASN A 95 15.40 -28.19 12.95
CA ASN A 95 14.63 -29.28 12.40
C ASN A 95 13.85 -28.94 11.10
N ASP A 96 13.85 -27.68 10.63
CA ASP A 96 13.23 -27.33 9.34
C ASP A 96 14.30 -27.07 8.26
N VAL A 97 14.81 -28.16 7.69
CA VAL A 97 15.80 -28.15 6.61
C VAL A 97 15.26 -27.56 5.30
N SER A 98 13.94 -27.31 5.21
CA SER A 98 13.30 -26.81 3.98
C SER A 98 13.49 -25.31 3.75
N ASN A 99 13.91 -24.54 4.77
CA ASN A 99 14.06 -23.07 4.67
C ASN A 99 15.52 -22.59 4.64
N SER A 100 16.49 -23.51 4.77
CA SER A 100 17.88 -23.15 5.01
C SER A 100 18.68 -22.72 3.77
N LEU A 101 18.11 -22.70 2.56
CA LEU A 101 18.89 -22.45 1.34
C LEU A 101 18.68 -21.09 0.66
N PHE A 102 17.73 -20.25 1.09
CA PHE A 102 17.41 -19.01 0.34
C PHE A 102 17.01 -17.80 1.19
N GLN A 103 17.42 -17.72 2.45
CA GLN A 103 17.38 -16.40 3.11
C GLN A 103 18.63 -15.62 2.72
N MET A 104 18.61 -15.08 1.49
CA MET A 104 19.54 -14.04 1.07
C MET A 104 19.53 -12.96 2.15
N LEU A 105 20.69 -12.64 2.70
CA LEU A 105 20.85 -11.52 3.61
C LEU A 105 20.43 -10.26 2.85
N GLU A 106 19.31 -9.65 3.23
CA GLU A 106 18.77 -8.48 2.52
C GLU A 106 19.78 -7.33 2.47
N PHE A 107 20.62 -7.22 3.51
CA PHE A 107 21.68 -6.22 3.60
C PHE A 107 23.08 -6.80 3.87
N GLY A 108 23.26 -8.12 3.72
CA GLY A 108 24.60 -8.74 3.63
C GLY A 108 25.43 -8.88 4.91
N VAL A 109 24.93 -8.57 6.12
CA VAL A 109 25.75 -8.70 7.35
C VAL A 109 25.75 -10.15 7.84
N GLU A 110 26.91 -10.80 7.76
CA GLU A 110 27.09 -12.20 8.17
C GLU A 110 27.05 -12.39 9.69
N GLU A 111 27.52 -11.39 10.45
CA GLU A 111 27.50 -11.36 11.90
C GLU A 111 26.10 -11.06 12.43
N LYS A 112 25.70 -11.71 13.54
CA LYS A 112 24.47 -11.36 14.24
C LYS A 112 24.63 -10.01 14.93
N TRP A 113 23.83 -9.02 14.53
CA TRP A 113 23.73 -7.73 15.21
C TRP A 113 22.47 -7.70 16.06
N PRO A 114 22.57 -7.79 17.40
CA PRO A 114 21.41 -7.65 18.27
C PRO A 114 20.79 -6.26 18.13
N SER A 115 19.49 -6.16 18.37
CA SER A 115 18.70 -4.92 18.29
C SER A 115 19.35 -3.74 19.01
N ARG A 116 19.90 -3.96 20.22
CA ARG A 116 20.61 -2.93 20.99
C ARG A 116 21.88 -2.42 20.31
N LEU A 117 22.60 -3.30 19.60
CA LEU A 117 23.80 -2.93 18.85
C LEU A 117 23.42 -2.07 17.64
N CYS A 118 22.39 -2.47 16.89
CA CYS A 118 21.84 -1.67 15.78
C CYS A 118 21.44 -0.27 16.27
N ALA A 119 20.71 -0.19 17.38
CA ALA A 119 20.27 1.07 17.97
C ALA A 119 21.43 2.00 18.33
N ARG A 120 22.44 1.46 19.04
CA ARG A 120 23.62 2.22 19.44
C ARG A 120 24.41 2.70 18.23
N LYS A 121 24.68 1.79 17.28
CA LYS A 121 25.42 2.15 16.06
C LYS A 121 24.70 3.20 15.23
N TRP A 122 23.38 3.16 15.15
CA TRP A 122 22.62 4.19 14.46
C TRP A 122 22.69 5.55 15.16
N ALA A 123 22.74 5.59 16.49
CA ALA A 123 22.89 6.83 17.25
C ALA A 123 24.28 7.47 17.08
N ASP A 124 25.29 6.69 16.66
CA ASP A 124 26.65 7.15 16.41
C ASP A 124 26.85 7.69 14.97
N ILE A 125 25.90 7.48 14.06
CA ILE A 125 25.91 7.93 12.65
C ILE A 125 25.32 9.34 12.57
#